data_AF-A0A963H2K5-F1
#
_entry.id   AF-A0A963H2K5-F1
#
_cell.length_a   1.000
_cell.length_b   1.000
_cell.length_c   1.000
_cell.angle_alpha   90.00
_cell.angle_beta   90.00
_cell.angle_gamma   90.00
#
_symmetry.space_group_name_H-M   'P 1'
#
loop_
_entity.id
_entity.type
_entity.pdbx_description
1 polymer ?
#
loop_
_entity_poly.entity_id
_entity_poly.type
_entity_poly.pdbx_seq_one_letter_code
_entity_poly.pdbx_strand_id
1 'polypeptide(L)'
;YAQLKTSQRRMAWLDWLTVEAKNGNAEALSALRARSKKDSRMAGNHISGYPYQNNQSINETVEAVTKDGTVCYKIGNTAIRDDGKRLFVSPSALNDSLADVLQVAIDKYGNHLSVNGSDDFKKSIVQAAVQNSLPVTFDDKALEHYRQQLLKQQTISQTQHFTEIQAKANTTKARRNSL
;
A
#
# COMPACT_ATOMS: atom_id res chain seq x y z
N TYR A 1 19.81 53.51 11.76
CA TYR A 1 18.98 52.29 11.64
C TYR A 1 18.65 52.07 10.18
N ALA A 2 19.50 51.31 9.47
CA ALA A 2 19.34 51.02 8.05
C ALA A 2 18.48 49.77 7.86
N GLN A 3 17.59 49.86 6.89
CA GLN A 3 16.48 48.96 6.62
C GLN A 3 16.96 47.53 6.32
N LEU A 4 16.41 46.55 7.06
CA LEU A 4 16.48 45.14 6.74
C LEU A 4 15.75 44.91 5.40
N LYS A 5 16.50 44.83 4.31
CA LYS A 5 16.00 44.31 3.02
C LYS A 5 15.73 42.82 3.19
N THR A 6 14.54 42.48 3.69
CA THR A 6 13.98 41.13 3.57
C THR A 6 13.73 40.86 2.10
N SER A 7 14.67 40.18 1.45
CA SER A 7 14.50 39.56 0.14
C SER A 7 13.47 38.41 0.25
N GLN A 8 12.20 38.76 0.47
CA GLN A 8 11.07 37.86 0.26
C GLN A 8 10.90 37.69 -1.24
N ARG A 9 11.69 36.78 -1.81
CA ARG A 9 11.42 36.25 -3.15
C ARG A 9 10.04 35.61 -3.05
N ARG A 10 9.00 36.29 -3.55
CA ARG A 10 7.62 35.82 -3.54
C ARG A 10 7.63 34.42 -4.13
N MET A 11 7.52 33.40 -3.28
CA MET A 11 7.37 32.03 -3.72
C MET A 11 6.12 32.03 -4.60
N ALA A 12 6.21 31.49 -5.82
CA ALA A 12 5.02 31.36 -6.64
C ALA A 12 4.02 30.53 -5.85
N TRP A 13 2.74 30.93 -5.80
CA TRP A 13 1.71 30.29 -4.97
C TRP A 13 1.73 28.75 -5.04
N LEU A 14 2.05 28.21 -6.21
CA LEU A 14 2.15 26.78 -6.47
C LEU A 14 3.40 26.12 -5.87
N ASP A 15 4.53 26.83 -5.79
CA ASP A 15 5.71 26.38 -5.05
C ASP A 15 5.43 26.38 -3.54
N TRP A 16 4.68 27.37 -3.03
CA TRP A 16 4.25 27.42 -1.63
C TRP A 16 3.32 26.25 -1.30
N LEU A 17 2.32 25.96 -2.14
CA LEU A 17 1.47 24.79 -1.98
C LEU A 17 2.26 23.48 -1.96
N THR A 18 3.32 23.36 -2.75
CA THR A 18 4.16 22.16 -2.78
C THR A 18 4.91 21.97 -1.45
N VAL A 19 5.43 23.05 -0.88
CA VAL A 19 6.12 23.03 0.43
C VAL A 19 5.12 22.70 1.54
N GLU A 20 3.96 23.35 1.56
CA GLU A 20 2.91 23.11 2.56
C GLU A 20 2.38 21.69 2.49
N ALA A 21 2.09 21.18 1.29
CA ALA A 21 1.65 19.80 1.09
C ALA A 21 2.72 18.81 1.59
N LYS A 22 4.01 19.08 1.37
CA LYS A 22 5.11 18.26 1.90
C LYS A 22 5.17 18.29 3.43
N ASN A 23 4.79 19.40 4.05
CA ASN A 23 4.71 19.55 5.51
C ASN A 23 3.43 18.92 6.11
N GLY A 24 2.61 18.24 5.30
CA GLY A 24 1.39 17.57 5.76
C GLY A 24 0.11 18.40 5.65
N ASN A 25 0.15 19.56 5.00
CA ASN A 25 -1.04 20.37 4.77
C ASN A 25 -1.96 19.71 3.71
N ALA A 26 -3.00 19.02 4.19
CA ALA A 26 -3.95 18.31 3.35
C ALA A 26 -4.74 19.24 2.40
N GLU A 27 -5.02 20.47 2.82
CA GLU A 27 -5.70 21.46 1.97
C GLU A 27 -4.80 21.91 0.82
N ALA A 28 -3.51 22.12 1.09
CA ALA A 28 -2.55 22.45 0.05
C ALA A 28 -2.41 21.32 -0.97
N LEU A 29 -2.36 20.06 -0.51
CA LEU A 29 -2.34 18.88 -1.37
C LEU A 29 -3.63 18.76 -2.20
N SER A 30 -4.79 18.97 -1.58
CA SER A 30 -6.09 18.97 -2.26
C SER A 30 -6.14 20.05 -3.35
N ALA A 31 -5.65 21.25 -3.06
CA ALA A 31 -5.58 22.34 -4.04
C ALA A 31 -4.67 22.02 -5.23
N LEU A 32 -3.52 21.37 -5.01
CA LEU A 32 -2.64 20.88 -6.09
C LEU A 32 -3.36 19.85 -6.96
N ARG A 33 -4.04 18.86 -6.34
CA ARG A 33 -4.76 17.78 -7.04
C ARG A 33 -5.96 18.29 -7.82
N ALA A 34 -6.78 19.17 -7.23
CA ALA A 34 -7.97 19.75 -7.88
C ALA A 34 -7.60 20.59 -9.12
N ARG A 35 -6.42 21.21 -9.11
CA ARG A 35 -5.90 21.98 -10.23
C ARG A 35 -5.33 21.10 -11.34
N SER A 36 -4.85 19.90 -11.01
CA SER A 36 -4.25 19.01 -12.00
C SER A 36 -5.29 18.54 -13.01
N LYS A 37 -5.17 19.00 -14.26
CA LYS A 37 -5.92 18.45 -15.40
C LYS A 37 -5.30 17.17 -15.96
N LYS A 38 -4.15 16.75 -15.40
CA LYS A 38 -3.44 15.57 -15.83
C LYS A 38 -4.11 14.40 -15.12
N ASP A 39 -5.05 13.75 -15.80
CA ASP A 39 -5.36 12.37 -15.47
C ASP A 39 -4.07 11.61 -15.78
N SER A 40 -3.33 11.27 -14.72
CA SER A 40 -2.04 10.60 -14.74
C SER A 40 -2.22 9.30 -15.51
N ARG A 41 -2.02 9.35 -16.84
CA ARG A 41 -1.86 8.18 -17.74
C ARG A 41 -0.54 7.48 -17.45
N MET A 42 -0.22 7.30 -16.17
CA MET A 42 0.92 6.52 -15.75
C MET A 42 0.52 5.06 -15.92
N ALA A 43 0.99 4.47 -17.02
CA ALA A 43 1.03 3.03 -17.16
C ALA A 43 2.02 2.49 -16.12
N GLY A 44 1.63 1.47 -15.37
CA GLY A 44 2.47 0.89 -14.33
C GLY A 44 1.67 0.08 -13.33
N ASN A 45 2.39 -0.56 -12.41
CA ASN A 45 1.81 -1.31 -11.31
C ASN A 45 1.17 -0.35 -10.31
N HIS A 46 -0.14 -0.50 -10.09
CA HIS A 46 -0.87 0.36 -9.18
C HIS A 46 -2.08 -0.33 -8.53
N ILE A 47 -2.47 0.23 -7.39
CA ILE A 47 -3.61 -0.18 -6.59
C ILE A 47 -4.57 1.01 -6.47
N SER A 48 -5.87 0.76 -6.62
CA SER A 48 -6.93 1.76 -6.49
C SER A 48 -8.17 1.15 -5.83
N GLY A 49 -9.15 1.97 -5.42
CA GLY A 49 -10.44 1.48 -4.92
C GLY A 49 -11.57 2.53 -5.00
N TYR A 50 -12.79 2.12 -4.70
CA TYR A 50 -14.02 2.92 -4.80
C TYR A 50 -14.35 3.68 -3.50
N PRO A 51 -15.10 4.80 -3.60
CA PRO A 51 -14.55 6.14 -3.66
C PRO A 51 -13.90 6.62 -2.35
N TYR A 52 -12.85 7.40 -2.59
CA TYR A 52 -11.96 8.10 -1.69
C TYR A 52 -12.65 9.23 -0.91
N GLN A 53 -12.83 9.05 0.41
CA GLN A 53 -13.10 10.15 1.35
C GLN A 53 -12.00 10.33 2.40
N ASN A 54 -10.90 9.58 2.29
CA ASN A 54 -9.86 9.64 3.29
C ASN A 54 -8.79 10.67 2.91
N ASN A 55 -9.02 11.90 3.36
CA ASN A 55 -8.02 12.94 3.51
C ASN A 55 -7.03 12.60 4.65
N GLN A 56 -6.72 11.32 4.90
CA GLN A 56 -5.81 10.98 5.99
C GLN A 56 -4.45 11.57 5.70
N SER A 57 -3.95 12.26 6.70
CA SER A 57 -2.54 12.53 6.85
C SER A 57 -1.81 11.20 6.74
N ILE A 58 -1.11 11.02 5.63
CA ILE A 58 -0.09 10.00 5.50
C ILE A 58 0.92 10.23 6.63
N ASN A 59 0.94 9.33 7.62
CA ASN A 59 1.96 9.35 8.68
C ASN A 59 3.33 8.87 8.16
N GLU A 60 3.47 8.74 6.85
CA GLU A 60 4.65 8.23 6.19
C GLU A 60 5.58 9.37 5.80
N THR A 61 6.88 9.09 5.78
CA THR A 61 7.90 10.09 5.47
C THR A 61 7.76 10.50 4.00
N VAL A 62 7.18 11.67 3.77
CA VAL A 62 7.02 12.27 2.44
C VAL A 62 8.39 12.69 1.90
N GLU A 63 8.85 12.01 0.85
CA GLU A 63 10.11 12.35 0.19
C GLU A 63 9.94 13.60 -0.69
N ALA A 64 8.86 13.61 -1.47
CA ALA A 64 8.57 14.67 -2.42
C ALA A 64 7.07 14.82 -2.67
N VAL A 65 6.65 16.05 -2.97
CA VAL A 65 5.33 16.36 -3.53
C VAL A 65 5.55 17.06 -4.86
N THR A 66 4.82 16.67 -5.88
CA THR A 66 4.87 17.29 -7.20
C THR A 66 3.79 18.37 -7.34
N LYS A 67 3.99 19.22 -8.34
CA LYS A 67 3.10 20.33 -8.70
C LYS A 67 1.69 19.92 -9.17
N ASP A 68 1.51 18.65 -9.50
CA ASP A 68 0.22 18.04 -9.85
C ASP A 68 -0.44 17.31 -8.66
N GLY A 69 0.17 17.37 -7.46
CA GLY A 69 -0.38 16.77 -6.25
C GLY A 69 -0.08 15.27 -6.10
N THR A 70 0.92 14.75 -6.82
CA THR A 70 1.45 13.42 -6.58
C THR A 70 2.39 13.45 -5.38
N VAL A 71 2.16 12.58 -4.42
CA VAL A 71 3.02 12.42 -3.24
C VAL A 71 3.90 11.20 -3.44
N CYS A 72 5.21 11.37 -3.31
CA CYS A 72 6.17 10.28 -3.28
C CYS A 72 6.62 10.04 -1.83
N TYR A 73 6.44 8.83 -1.35
CA TYR A 73 6.84 8.40 0.00
C TYR A 73 7.39 6.97 -0.04
N LYS A 74 8.01 6.54 1.05
CA LYS A 74 8.54 5.19 1.18
C LYS A 74 7.79 4.40 2.24
N ILE A 75 7.43 3.17 1.88
CA ILE A 75 6.93 2.15 2.78
C ILE A 75 8.00 1.07 2.87
N GLY A 76 8.63 0.97 4.04
CA GLY A 76 9.83 0.16 4.21
C GLY A 76 10.91 0.55 3.20
N ASN A 77 11.24 -0.37 2.28
CA ASN A 77 12.24 -0.15 1.24
C ASN A 77 11.65 0.16 -0.15
N THR A 78 10.33 0.36 -0.23
CA THR A 78 9.60 0.53 -1.50
C THR A 78 9.11 1.96 -1.66
N ALA A 79 9.45 2.56 -2.80
CA ALA A 79 8.94 3.88 -3.17
C ALA A 79 7.53 3.76 -3.75
N ILE A 80 6.61 4.56 -3.19
CA ILE A 80 5.22 4.66 -3.58
C ILE A 80 4.92 6.05 -4.09
N ARG A 81 4.12 6.14 -5.15
CA ARG A 81 3.60 7.41 -5.66
C ARG A 81 2.09 7.42 -5.56
N ASP A 82 1.57 8.44 -4.91
CA ASP A 82 0.17 8.63 -4.65
C ASP A 82 -0.37 9.86 -5.40
N ASP A 83 -1.17 9.62 -6.44
CA ASP A 83 -1.84 10.69 -7.21
C ASP A 83 -3.21 11.11 -6.63
N GLY A 84 -3.62 10.50 -5.51
CA GLY A 84 -4.90 10.70 -4.84
C GLY A 84 -5.97 9.69 -5.23
N LYS A 85 -5.84 9.02 -6.37
CA LYS A 85 -6.78 8.00 -6.86
C LYS A 85 -6.15 6.61 -6.89
N ARG A 86 -4.83 6.55 -7.05
CA ARG A 86 -4.03 5.35 -7.30
C ARG A 86 -2.74 5.43 -6.52
N LEU A 87 -2.34 4.29 -5.96
CA LEU A 87 -1.02 4.08 -5.38
C LEU A 87 -0.17 3.33 -6.40
N PHE A 88 0.79 4.00 -7.01
CA PHE A 88 1.76 3.39 -7.91
C PHE A 88 2.91 2.79 -7.11
N VAL A 89 3.22 1.54 -7.43
CA VAL A 89 4.25 0.76 -6.75
C VAL A 89 5.44 0.58 -7.70
N SER A 90 6.64 0.87 -7.21
CA SER A 90 7.87 0.59 -7.98
C SER A 90 7.99 -0.92 -8.26
N PRO A 91 8.41 -1.35 -9.46
CA PRO A 91 8.60 -2.77 -9.78
C PRO A 91 9.63 -3.50 -8.90
N SER A 92 10.50 -2.75 -8.22
CA SER A 92 11.54 -3.27 -7.33
C SER A 92 11.04 -3.65 -5.93
N ALA A 93 9.73 -3.67 -5.70
CA ALA A 93 9.14 -3.97 -4.39
C ALA A 93 9.28 -5.47 -4.05
N LEU A 94 9.74 -5.75 -2.82
CA LEU A 94 9.79 -7.10 -2.25
C LEU A 94 8.42 -7.46 -1.66
N ASN A 95 8.11 -8.76 -1.57
CA ASN A 95 6.81 -9.25 -1.05
C ASN A 95 6.46 -8.70 0.34
N ASP A 96 7.44 -8.59 1.25
CA ASP A 96 7.22 -8.04 2.59
C ASP A 96 6.77 -6.57 2.53
N SER A 97 7.40 -5.78 1.66
CA SER A 97 7.00 -4.38 1.44
C SER A 97 5.65 -4.26 0.73
N LEU A 98 5.22 -5.27 -0.03
CA LEU A 98 3.89 -5.26 -0.66
C LEU A 98 2.76 -5.42 0.37
N ALA A 99 3.02 -6.10 1.49
CA ALA A 99 2.05 -6.21 2.57
C ALA A 99 1.79 -4.86 3.23
N ASP A 100 2.85 -4.11 3.52
CA ASP A 100 2.74 -2.76 4.08
C ASP A 100 2.03 -1.81 3.10
N VAL A 101 2.34 -1.91 1.80
CA VAL A 101 1.66 -1.14 0.74
C VAL A 101 0.17 -1.49 0.66
N LEU A 102 -0.18 -2.76 0.82
CA LEU A 102 -1.58 -3.19 0.87
C LEU A 102 -2.29 -2.66 2.11
N GLN A 103 -1.62 -2.59 3.26
CA GLN A 103 -2.20 -2.00 4.47
C GLN A 103 -2.54 -0.53 4.24
N VAL A 104 -1.63 0.24 3.65
CA VAL A 104 -1.90 1.65 3.28
C VAL A 104 -3.03 1.76 2.25
N ALA A 105 -3.11 0.84 1.29
CA ALA A 105 -4.21 0.80 0.35
C ALA A 105 -5.56 0.51 1.03
N ILE A 106 -5.58 -0.38 2.03
CA ILE A 106 -6.77 -0.70 2.84
C ILE A 106 -7.19 0.50 3.67
N ASP A 107 -6.26 1.17 4.34
CA ASP A 107 -6.55 2.34 5.16
C ASP A 107 -7.13 3.49 4.31
N LYS A 108 -6.69 3.57 3.04
CA LYS A 108 -7.07 4.64 2.12
C LYS A 108 -8.35 4.37 1.32
N TYR A 109 -8.52 3.15 0.82
CA TYR A 109 -9.60 2.78 -0.11
C TYR A 109 -10.56 1.73 0.47
N GLY A 110 -10.29 1.21 1.68
CA GLY A 110 -11.03 0.12 2.30
C GLY A 110 -10.60 -1.26 1.80
N ASN A 111 -11.37 -2.26 2.19
CA ASN A 111 -11.05 -3.68 1.98
C ASN A 111 -11.30 -4.19 0.55
N HIS A 112 -11.80 -3.35 -0.35
CA HIS A 112 -12.12 -3.72 -1.73
C HIS A 112 -11.25 -2.95 -2.70
N LEU A 113 -10.25 -3.64 -3.28
CA LEU A 113 -9.19 -3.04 -4.07
C LEU A 113 -9.21 -3.53 -5.52
N SER A 114 -8.82 -2.65 -6.43
CA SER A 114 -8.52 -2.96 -7.83
C SER A 114 -7.01 -2.89 -8.04
N VAL A 115 -6.44 -3.96 -8.59
CA VAL A 115 -4.99 -4.09 -8.79
C VAL A 115 -4.71 -4.18 -10.29
N ASN A 116 -3.91 -3.25 -10.79
CA ASN A 116 -3.56 -3.11 -12.19
C ASN A 116 -2.04 -3.13 -12.35
N GLY A 117 -1.54 -3.69 -13.46
CA GLY A 117 -0.11 -3.88 -13.67
C GLY A 117 0.20 -5.19 -14.36
N SER A 118 1.45 -5.63 -14.24
CA SER A 118 1.89 -6.94 -14.75
C SER A 118 1.23 -8.09 -13.99
N ASP A 119 1.13 -9.26 -14.65
CA ASP A 119 0.59 -10.47 -14.03
C ASP A 119 1.41 -10.91 -12.81
N ASP A 120 2.73 -10.73 -12.86
CA ASP A 120 3.61 -11.03 -11.73
C ASP A 120 3.33 -10.11 -10.55
N PHE A 121 3.12 -8.81 -10.79
CA PHE A 121 2.73 -7.88 -9.73
C PHE A 121 1.40 -8.26 -9.10
N LYS A 122 0.40 -8.56 -9.93
CA LYS A 122 -0.91 -9.01 -9.46
C LYS A 122 -0.81 -10.28 -8.60
N LYS A 123 -0.01 -11.27 -9.02
CA LYS A 123 0.23 -12.50 -8.25
C LYS A 123 0.93 -12.22 -6.93
N SER A 124 1.99 -11.41 -6.92
CA SER A 124 2.73 -11.05 -5.70
C SER A 124 1.84 -10.30 -4.70
N ILE A 125 0.95 -9.43 -5.17
CA ILE A 125 -0.03 -8.74 -4.33
C ILE A 125 -0.97 -9.75 -3.65
N VAL A 126 -1.52 -10.71 -4.41
CA VAL A 126 -2.41 -11.73 -3.84
C VAL A 126 -1.65 -12.62 -2.85
N GLN A 127 -0.41 -13.01 -3.16
CA GLN A 127 0.42 -13.79 -2.25
C GLN A 127 0.72 -13.05 -0.95
N ALA A 128 1.12 -11.78 -1.03
CA ALA A 128 1.40 -10.94 0.14
C ALA A 128 0.14 -10.77 1.01
N ALA A 129 -1.03 -10.57 0.39
CA ALA A 129 -2.31 -10.47 1.10
C ALA A 129 -2.64 -11.75 1.89
N VAL A 130 -2.46 -12.92 1.27
CA VAL A 130 -2.79 -14.22 1.87
C VAL A 130 -1.77 -14.59 2.96
N GLN A 131 -0.47 -14.42 2.69
CA GLN A 131 0.60 -14.70 3.65
C GLN A 131 0.45 -13.88 4.93
N ASN A 132 0.08 -12.60 4.81
CA ASN A 132 -0.11 -11.69 5.94
C ASN A 132 -1.56 -11.69 6.49
N SER A 133 -2.43 -12.58 5.98
CA SER A 133 -3.83 -12.69 6.40
C SER A 133 -4.61 -11.36 6.34
N LEU A 134 -4.31 -10.52 5.34
CA LEU A 134 -4.92 -9.20 5.19
C LEU A 134 -6.40 -9.33 4.77
N PRO A 135 -7.31 -8.54 5.36
CA PRO A 135 -8.73 -8.58 5.03
C PRO A 135 -9.01 -7.82 3.73
N VAL A 136 -8.55 -8.33 2.59
CA VAL A 136 -8.72 -7.69 1.28
C VAL A 136 -9.48 -8.57 0.30
N THR A 137 -10.29 -7.92 -0.53
CA THR A 137 -10.98 -8.50 -1.68
C THR A 137 -10.59 -7.75 -2.95
N PHE A 138 -10.58 -8.45 -4.07
CA PHE A 138 -10.22 -7.86 -5.36
C PHE A 138 -11.44 -7.71 -6.29
N ASP A 139 -11.50 -6.58 -7.01
CA ASP A 139 -12.53 -6.32 -8.03
C ASP A 139 -12.40 -7.28 -9.24
N ASP A 140 -11.16 -7.65 -9.58
CA ASP A 140 -10.89 -8.64 -10.62
C ASP A 140 -11.24 -10.06 -10.11
N LYS A 141 -12.27 -10.66 -10.74
CA LYS A 141 -12.74 -12.01 -10.41
C LYS A 141 -11.65 -13.06 -10.49
N ALA A 142 -10.73 -12.96 -11.45
CA ALA A 142 -9.64 -13.92 -11.59
C ALA A 142 -8.66 -13.81 -10.41
N LEU A 143 -8.37 -12.59 -9.95
CA LEU A 143 -7.53 -12.38 -8.78
C LEU A 143 -8.19 -12.84 -7.49
N GLU A 144 -9.49 -12.59 -7.33
CA GLU A 144 -10.22 -13.03 -6.16
C GLU A 144 -10.31 -14.57 -6.10
N HIS A 145 -10.51 -15.23 -7.23
CA HIS A 145 -10.42 -16.70 -7.30
C HIS A 145 -9.02 -17.21 -6.93
N TYR A 146 -7.96 -16.55 -7.40
CA TYR A 146 -6.59 -16.91 -7.06
C TYR A 146 -6.32 -16.76 -5.55
N ARG A 147 -6.80 -15.68 -4.94
CA ARG A 147 -6.71 -15.42 -3.49
C ARG A 147 -7.41 -16.53 -2.69
N GLN A 148 -8.63 -16.89 -3.08
CA GLN A 148 -9.40 -17.96 -2.41
C GLN A 148 -8.73 -19.33 -2.55
N GLN A 149 -8.11 -19.63 -3.69
CA GLN A 149 -7.36 -20.86 -3.89
C GLN A 149 -6.16 -20.94 -2.96
N LEU A 150 -5.39 -19.86 -2.82
CA LEU A 150 -4.24 -19.81 -1.91
C LEU A 150 -4.67 -19.92 -0.43
N LEU A 151 -5.75 -19.26 -0.03
CA LEU A 151 -6.30 -19.40 1.33
C LEU A 151 -6.66 -20.85 1.65
N LYS A 152 -7.33 -21.56 0.73
CA LYS A 152 -7.67 -22.97 0.91
C LYS A 152 -6.42 -23.83 1.10
N GLN A 153 -5.37 -23.59 0.30
CA GLN A 153 -4.11 -24.33 0.42
C GLN A 153 -3.45 -24.07 1.78
N GLN A 154 -3.41 -22.82 2.24
CA GLN A 154 -2.81 -22.45 3.52
C GLN A 154 -3.56 -23.09 4.71
N THR A 155 -4.89 -23.11 4.68
CA THR A 155 -5.70 -23.79 5.70
C THR A 155 -5.44 -25.29 5.73
N ILE A 156 -5.31 -25.94 4.57
CA ILE A 156 -5.01 -27.38 4.47
C ILE A 156 -3.61 -27.66 5.04
N SER A 157 -2.59 -26.89 4.67
CA SER A 157 -1.23 -27.06 5.17
C SER A 157 -1.11 -26.84 6.68
N GLN A 158 -1.80 -25.83 7.24
CA GLN A 158 -1.81 -25.58 8.69
C GLN A 158 -2.51 -26.71 9.46
N THR A 159 -3.62 -27.23 8.92
CA THR A 159 -4.34 -28.36 9.52
C THR A 159 -3.48 -29.63 9.52
N GLN A 160 -2.76 -29.90 8.43
CA GLN A 160 -1.86 -31.06 8.34
C GLN A 160 -0.69 -30.94 9.33
N HIS A 161 -0.04 -29.78 9.41
CA HIS A 161 1.06 -29.55 10.35
C HIS A 161 0.63 -29.70 11.82
N PHE A 162 -0.56 -29.20 12.17
CA PHE A 162 -1.12 -29.37 13.52
C PHE A 162 -1.42 -30.84 13.85
N THR A 163 -2.00 -31.58 12.91
CA THR A 163 -2.32 -33.00 13.09
C THR A 163 -1.05 -33.85 13.26
N GLU A 164 0.02 -33.51 12.53
CA GLU A 164 1.30 -34.21 12.60
C GLU A 164 2.05 -33.93 13.92
N ILE A 165 1.98 -32.70 14.44
CA ILE A 165 2.51 -32.36 15.77
C ILE A 165 1.77 -33.12 16.86
N GLN A 166 0.44 -33.21 16.79
CA GLN A 166 -0.33 -33.98 17.78
C GLN A 166 -0.04 -35.48 17.73
N ALA A 167 0.12 -36.05 16.53
CA ALA A 167 0.50 -37.46 16.38
C ALA A 167 1.90 -37.76 16.95
N LYS A 168 2.87 -36.87 16.76
CA LYS A 168 4.23 -36.97 17.33
C LYS A 168 4.25 -36.80 18.85
N ALA A 169 3.42 -35.92 19.39
CA ALA A 169 3.29 -35.73 20.84
C ALA A 169 2.66 -36.95 21.53
N ASN A 170 1.61 -37.53 20.93
CA ASN A 170 0.90 -38.68 21.50
C ASN A 170 1.73 -39.97 21.47
N THR A 171 2.53 -40.19 20.42
CA THR A 171 3.45 -41.34 20.33
C THR A 171 4.61 -41.26 21.33
N THR A 172 5.10 -40.05 21.63
CA THR A 172 6.15 -39.83 22.64
C THR A 172 5.63 -40.07 24.06
N LYS A 173 4.37 -39.70 24.33
CA LYS A 173 3.72 -39.92 25.63
C LYS A 173 3.39 -41.41 25.86
N ALA A 174 2.95 -42.12 24.82
CA ALA A 174 2.67 -43.55 24.88
C ALA A 174 3.92 -44.38 25.22
N ARG A 175 5.09 -44.07 24.64
CA ARG A 175 6.36 -44.76 24.94
C ARG A 175 6.86 -44.55 26.38
N ARG A 176 6.44 -43.47 27.05
CA ARG A 176 6.87 -43.14 28.42
C ARG A 176 6.08 -43.87 29.51
N ASN A 177 4.88 -44.36 29.19
CA ASN A 177 4.02 -45.09 30.12
C ASN A 177 4.18 -46.63 30.02
N SER A 178 5.16 -47.11 29.25
CA SER A 178 5.40 -48.54 29.00
C SER A 178 6.66 -49.10 29.67
N LEU A 179 7.24 -48.36 30.62
CA LEU A 179 8.37 -48.73 31.47
C LEU A 179 7.94 -48.67 32.94
#